data_AF-A0A3L5TTQ9-F1
#
_entry.id   AF-A0A3L5TTQ9-F1
#
_cell.length_a   1.000
_cell.length_b   1.000
_cell.length_c   1.000
_cell.angle_alpha   90.00
_cell.angle_beta   90.00
_cell.angle_gamma   90.00
#
_symmetry.space_group_name_H-M   'P 1'
#
loop_
_entity.id
_entity.type
_entity.pdbx_description
1 polymer ?
#
loop_
_entity_poly.entity_id
_entity_poly.type
_entity_poly.pdbx_seq_one_letter_code
_entity_poly.pdbx_strand_id
1 'polypeptide(L)'
;MFNDVCHYTRITLHIKVDLMFILFYIFQIHREDHSLVEKAHSHLQVVPSDEVINALTETKLIGDCVVYLGIELGLTIGDIRETMHNFPRDLNGQIHDVLIKWKKTDKVKPTIFWLMVSLKRVQAAAGLAFLEKKYDVK
;
A
#
# COMPACT_ATOMS: atom_id res chain seq x y z
N MET A 1 9.46 -33.20 -22.14
CA MET A 1 8.11 -32.62 -22.29
C MET A 1 7.41 -32.55 -20.91
N PHE A 2 8.05 -31.90 -19.92
CA PHE A 2 7.59 -31.88 -18.51
C PHE A 2 7.75 -30.49 -17.84
N ASN A 3 8.08 -29.43 -18.59
CA ASN A 3 8.36 -28.11 -18.02
C ASN A 3 7.14 -27.17 -17.96
N ASP A 4 6.04 -27.46 -18.66
CA ASP A 4 4.88 -26.54 -18.71
C ASP A 4 3.85 -26.78 -17.61
N VAL A 5 3.83 -27.95 -16.97
CA VAL A 5 2.85 -28.27 -15.93
C VAL A 5 3.14 -27.53 -14.64
N CYS A 6 4.42 -27.35 -14.26
CA CYS A 6 4.80 -26.63 -13.03
C CYS A 6 4.51 -25.12 -13.07
N HIS A 7 4.46 -24.51 -14.26
CA HIS A 7 4.20 -23.07 -14.39
C HIS A 7 2.71 -22.74 -14.22
N TYR A 8 1.82 -23.61 -14.73
CA TYR A 8 0.38 -23.43 -14.58
C TYR A 8 -0.08 -23.58 -13.13
N THR A 9 0.42 -24.58 -12.40
CA THR A 9 0.03 -24.79 -10.98
C THR A 9 0.44 -23.62 -10.09
N ARG A 10 1.57 -22.97 -10.38
CA ARG A 10 2.07 -21.82 -9.60
C ARG A 10 1.23 -20.55 -9.79
N ILE A 11 0.75 -20.31 -11.02
CA ILE A 11 -0.14 -19.19 -11.34
C ILE A 11 -1.53 -19.43 -10.75
N THR A 12 -2.06 -20.65 -10.83
CA THR A 12 -3.36 -20.99 -10.23
C THR A 12 -3.34 -20.89 -8.70
N LEU A 13 -2.20 -21.17 -8.06
CA LEU A 13 -2.05 -21.02 -6.61
C LEU A 13 -2.03 -19.55 -6.17
N HIS A 14 -1.31 -18.68 -6.88
CA HIS A 14 -1.28 -17.23 -6.58
C HIS A 14 -2.66 -16.58 -6.71
N ILE A 15 -3.41 -16.90 -7.78
CA ILE A 15 -4.77 -16.36 -7.99
C ILE A 15 -5.73 -16.83 -6.90
N LYS A 16 -5.62 -18.09 -6.43
CA LYS A 16 -6.44 -18.61 -5.32
C LYS A 16 -6.14 -17.91 -4.00
N VAL A 17 -4.87 -17.60 -3.74
CA VAL A 17 -4.46 -16.86 -2.54
C VAL A 17 -5.04 -15.45 -2.60
N ASP A 18 -4.90 -14.73 -3.73
CA ASP A 18 -5.46 -13.39 -3.88
C ASP A 18 -6.99 -13.36 -3.75
N LEU A 19 -7.71 -14.33 -4.33
CA LEU A 19 -9.16 -14.45 -4.18
C LEU A 19 -9.58 -14.82 -2.75
N MET A 20 -8.87 -15.72 -2.08
CA MET A 20 -9.15 -16.01 -0.67
C MET A 20 -8.88 -14.81 0.23
N PHE A 21 -7.87 -14.00 -0.05
CA PHE A 21 -7.59 -12.78 0.71
C PHE A 21 -8.64 -11.70 0.46
N ILE A 22 -9.07 -11.49 -0.79
CA ILE A 22 -10.16 -10.58 -1.12
C ILE A 22 -11.47 -11.05 -0.45
N LEU A 23 -11.78 -12.34 -0.53
CA LEU A 23 -12.97 -12.92 0.11
C LEU A 23 -12.89 -12.86 1.64
N PHE A 24 -11.72 -13.09 2.24
CA PHE A 24 -11.51 -12.94 3.68
C PHE A 24 -11.67 -11.48 4.10
N TYR A 25 -11.17 -10.53 3.31
CA TYR A 25 -11.32 -9.10 3.58
C TYR A 25 -12.78 -8.65 3.45
N ILE A 26 -13.49 -9.11 2.42
CA ILE A 26 -14.95 -8.92 2.25
C ILE A 26 -15.73 -9.57 3.40
N PHE A 27 -15.29 -10.73 3.88
CA PHE A 27 -15.93 -11.46 4.97
C PHE A 27 -15.70 -10.81 6.35
N GLN A 28 -14.52 -10.24 6.59
CA GLN A 28 -14.25 -9.43 7.78
C GLN A 28 -15.09 -8.13 7.78
N ILE A 29 -15.23 -7.50 6.61
CA ILE A 29 -16.13 -6.35 6.37
C ILE A 29 -17.61 -6.69 6.69
N HIS A 30 -18.03 -7.94 6.49
CA HIS A 30 -19.43 -8.37 6.70
C HIS A 30 -19.79 -8.64 8.17
N ARG A 31 -18.82 -8.63 9.11
CA ARG A 31 -19.05 -9.04 10.50
C ARG A 31 -19.28 -7.88 11.46
N GLU A 32 -19.09 -6.63 11.03
CA GLU A 32 -19.33 -5.43 11.82
C GLU A 32 -20.34 -4.52 11.12
N ASP A 33 -21.23 -3.90 11.89
CA ASP A 33 -22.34 -3.04 11.48
C ASP A 33 -22.14 -2.33 10.11
N HIS A 34 -22.89 -2.78 9.10
CA HIS A 34 -22.77 -2.32 7.71
C HIS A 34 -22.78 -0.78 7.55
N SER A 35 -23.43 -0.03 8.44
CA SER A 35 -23.47 1.45 8.37
C SER A 35 -22.18 2.14 8.82
N LEU A 36 -21.42 1.51 9.73
CA LEU A 36 -20.10 1.98 10.16
C LEU A 36 -19.05 1.63 9.13
N VAL A 37 -19.17 0.44 8.53
CA VAL A 37 -18.24 0.00 7.47
C VAL A 37 -18.42 0.82 6.20
N GLU A 38 -19.63 1.19 5.78
CA GLU A 38 -19.84 2.09 4.62
C GLU A 38 -19.29 3.50 4.85
N LYS A 39 -19.49 4.06 6.06
CA LYS A 39 -18.90 5.36 6.43
C LYS A 39 -17.37 5.28 6.50
N ALA A 40 -16.84 4.19 7.04
CA ALA A 40 -15.41 3.89 7.05
C ALA A 40 -14.84 3.78 5.64
N HIS A 41 -15.54 3.07 4.78
CA HIS A 41 -15.16 2.86 3.40
C HIS A 41 -15.10 4.17 2.61
N SER A 42 -16.09 5.06 2.78
CA SER A 42 -16.16 6.31 2.01
C SER A 42 -14.96 7.24 2.24
N HIS A 43 -14.46 7.36 3.48
CA HIS A 43 -13.36 8.25 3.79
C HIS A 43 -11.98 7.63 3.52
N LEU A 44 -11.88 6.30 3.42
CA LEU A 44 -10.65 5.62 3.04
C LEU A 44 -10.43 5.57 1.53
N GLN A 45 -11.47 5.82 0.73
CA GLN A 45 -11.41 5.91 -0.73
C GLN A 45 -10.93 7.28 -1.25
N VAL A 46 -10.58 8.21 -0.35
CA VAL A 46 -10.02 9.52 -0.69
C VAL A 46 -8.54 9.43 -1.00
N VAL A 47 -8.05 10.37 -1.82
CA VAL A 47 -6.62 10.52 -2.12
C VAL A 47 -5.92 11.16 -0.91
N PRO A 48 -4.74 10.67 -0.46
CA PRO A 48 -4.00 11.29 0.61
C PRO A 48 -3.66 12.76 0.30
N SER A 49 -3.94 13.63 1.26
CA SER A 49 -3.50 15.02 1.18
C SER A 49 -1.98 15.12 1.32
N ASP A 50 -1.41 16.22 0.87
CA ASP A 50 0.04 16.45 0.98
C ASP A 50 0.48 16.51 2.44
N GLU A 51 -0.38 17.01 3.34
CA GLU A 51 -0.16 16.97 4.79
C GLU A 51 -0.01 15.54 5.33
N VAL A 52 -0.78 14.58 4.80
CA VAL A 52 -0.67 13.16 5.21
C VAL A 52 0.65 12.58 4.72
N ILE A 53 1.05 12.88 3.48
CA ILE A 53 2.30 12.43 2.90
C ILE A 53 3.49 12.99 3.69
N ASN A 54 3.49 14.30 3.95
CA ASN A 54 4.55 14.97 4.71
C ASN A 54 4.67 14.37 6.12
N ALA A 55 3.55 14.20 6.82
CA ALA A 55 3.54 13.62 8.16
C ALA A 55 4.12 12.19 8.21
N LEU A 56 3.84 11.35 7.20
CA LEU A 56 4.40 10.00 7.09
C LEU A 56 5.93 10.00 6.88
N THR A 57 6.46 11.05 6.26
CA THR A 57 7.89 11.18 5.91
C THR A 57 8.73 11.76 7.05
N GLU A 58 8.20 12.71 7.82
CA GLU A 58 8.96 13.42 8.86
C GLU A 58 9.30 12.56 10.09
N THR A 59 8.56 11.49 10.29
CA THR A 59 8.51 10.76 11.57
C THR A 59 9.17 9.38 11.51
N LYS A 60 9.91 9.06 10.43
CA LYS A 60 10.53 7.74 10.18
C LYS A 60 9.55 6.56 10.31
N LEU A 61 8.26 6.79 10.11
CA LEU A 61 7.21 5.80 10.36
C LEU A 61 7.25 4.62 9.38
N ILE A 62 7.84 4.83 8.22
CA ILE A 62 7.97 3.83 7.16
C ILE A 62 9.32 3.08 7.28
N GLY A 63 10.37 3.70 7.82
CA GLY A 63 11.68 3.08 7.96
C GLY A 63 12.29 2.66 6.62
N ASP A 64 13.13 1.62 6.64
CA ASP A 64 13.99 1.24 5.50
C ASP A 64 13.26 0.44 4.40
N CYS A 65 11.93 0.29 4.48
CA CYS A 65 11.15 -0.52 3.55
C CYS A 65 10.69 0.25 2.30
N VAL A 66 11.24 1.43 2.02
CA VAL A 66 10.81 2.34 0.94
C VAL A 66 10.76 1.68 -0.45
N VAL A 67 11.72 0.80 -0.76
CA VAL A 67 11.76 0.05 -2.03
C VAL A 67 10.56 -0.88 -2.14
N TYR A 68 10.29 -1.66 -1.08
CA TYR A 68 9.15 -2.58 -1.04
C TYR A 68 7.82 -1.82 -1.06
N LEU A 69 7.76 -0.66 -0.40
CA LEU A 69 6.59 0.20 -0.43
C LEU A 69 6.30 0.68 -1.85
N GLY A 70 7.31 1.15 -2.59
CA GLY A 70 7.15 1.55 -3.98
C GLY A 70 6.58 0.43 -4.87
N ILE A 71 7.02 -0.82 -4.64
CA ILE A 71 6.52 -2.00 -5.37
C ILE A 71 5.05 -2.28 -5.03
N GLU A 72 4.68 -2.29 -3.75
CA GLU A 72 3.28 -2.51 -3.32
C GLU A 72 2.34 -1.41 -3.82
N LEU A 73 2.85 -0.19 -3.94
CA LEU A 73 2.13 0.95 -4.51
C LEU A 73 2.05 0.91 -6.06
N GLY A 74 2.66 -0.09 -6.71
CA GLY A 74 2.59 -0.30 -8.16
C GLY A 74 3.52 0.59 -8.99
N LEU A 75 4.53 1.20 -8.36
CA LEU A 75 5.56 1.95 -9.08
C LEU A 75 6.45 1.01 -9.89
N THR A 76 7.01 1.52 -10.98
CA THR A 76 7.94 0.74 -11.78
C THR A 76 9.33 0.68 -11.13
N ILE A 77 10.12 -0.34 -11.50
CA ILE A 77 11.53 -0.41 -11.09
C ILE A 77 12.31 0.83 -11.54
N GLY A 78 11.93 1.42 -12.69
CA GLY A 78 12.51 2.68 -13.18
C GLY A 78 12.27 3.83 -12.21
N ASP A 79 11.01 4.02 -11.79
CA ASP A 79 10.62 5.07 -10.85
C ASP A 79 11.36 4.95 -9.51
N ILE A 80 11.45 3.72 -8.98
CA ILE A 80 12.12 3.44 -7.71
C ILE A 80 13.63 3.69 -7.85
N ARG A 81 14.26 3.25 -8.96
CA ARG A 81 15.68 3.48 -9.21
C ARG A 81 16.00 4.96 -9.31
N GLU A 82 15.15 5.72 -9.99
CA GLU A 82 15.27 7.17 -10.08
C GLU A 82 15.17 7.80 -8.68
N THR A 83 14.21 7.37 -7.84
CA THR A 83 14.12 7.85 -6.46
C THR A 83 15.40 7.59 -5.67
N MET A 84 15.95 6.37 -5.73
CA MET A 84 17.20 6.02 -5.02
C MET A 84 18.39 6.83 -5.54
N HIS A 85 18.39 7.20 -6.82
CA HIS A 85 19.43 8.02 -7.44
C HIS A 85 19.31 9.49 -7.03
N ASN A 86 18.10 10.05 -7.01
CA ASN A 86 17.85 11.46 -6.71
C ASN A 86 18.04 11.78 -5.21
N PHE A 87 17.77 10.81 -4.33
CA PHE A 87 17.84 10.97 -2.88
C PHE A 87 18.81 9.95 -2.27
N PRO A 88 20.11 9.99 -2.60
CA PRO A 88 21.06 9.01 -2.09
C PRO A 88 21.24 9.20 -0.58
N ARG A 89 20.91 8.16 0.20
CA ARG A 89 20.96 8.14 1.68
C ARG A 89 19.96 9.03 2.41
N ASP A 90 19.14 9.79 1.69
CA ASP A 90 18.03 10.56 2.27
C ASP A 90 16.76 9.71 2.26
N LEU A 91 16.58 8.91 3.31
CA LEU A 91 15.43 8.02 3.43
C LEU A 91 14.09 8.79 3.44
N ASN A 92 14.05 9.96 4.08
CA ASN A 92 12.82 10.76 4.13
C ASN A 92 12.47 11.30 2.74
N GLY A 93 13.47 11.81 2.01
CA GLY A 93 13.32 12.22 0.62
C GLY A 93 12.89 11.07 -0.30
N GLN A 94 13.45 9.87 -0.11
CA GLN A 94 13.05 8.67 -0.85
C GLN A 94 11.59 8.29 -0.60
N ILE A 95 11.16 8.25 0.67
CA ILE A 95 9.78 7.94 1.04
C ILE A 95 8.83 8.97 0.45
N HIS A 96 9.16 10.26 0.58
CA HIS A 96 8.35 11.34 0.06
C HIS A 96 8.19 11.23 -1.47
N ASP A 97 9.29 11.06 -2.20
CA ASP A 97 9.26 10.92 -3.66
C ASP A 97 8.45 9.69 -4.12
N VAL A 98 8.59 8.54 -3.45
CA VAL A 98 7.77 7.35 -3.72
C VAL A 98 6.28 7.63 -3.55
N LEU A 99 5.88 8.27 -2.43
CA LEU A 99 4.47 8.58 -2.17
C LEU A 99 3.92 9.60 -3.18
N ILE A 100 4.71 10.60 -3.58
CA ILE A 100 4.32 11.59 -4.59
C ILE A 100 4.19 10.95 -5.97
N LYS A 101 5.14 10.11 -6.39
CA LYS A 101 5.07 9.36 -7.65
C LYS A 101 3.85 8.45 -7.70
N TRP A 102 3.57 7.75 -6.60
CA TRP A 102 2.38 6.91 -6.50
C TRP A 102 1.10 7.74 -6.60
N LYS A 103 1.01 8.87 -5.91
CA LYS A 103 -0.15 9.77 -5.98
C LYS A 103 -0.43 10.30 -7.40
N LYS A 104 0.59 10.33 -8.26
CA LYS A 104 0.48 10.76 -9.67
C LYS A 104 0.27 9.61 -10.66
N THR A 105 0.16 8.37 -10.19
CA THR A 105 -0.03 7.22 -11.09
C THR A 105 -1.48 7.09 -11.55
N ASP A 106 -1.68 6.79 -12.83
CA ASP A 106 -3.00 6.51 -13.39
C ASP A 106 -3.39 5.02 -13.30
N LYS A 107 -2.45 4.15 -12.90
CA LYS A 107 -2.66 2.69 -12.90
C LYS A 107 -3.59 2.22 -11.79
N VAL A 108 -3.44 2.80 -10.60
CA VAL A 108 -4.18 2.44 -9.39
C VAL A 108 -4.59 3.73 -8.70
N LYS A 109 -5.88 3.87 -8.39
CA LYS A 109 -6.38 5.04 -7.68
C LYS A 109 -5.65 5.14 -6.32
N PRO A 110 -4.92 6.24 -6.04
CA PRO A 110 -4.09 6.33 -4.85
C PRO A 110 -4.95 6.66 -3.63
N THR A 111 -5.58 5.66 -3.03
CA THR A 111 -6.49 5.83 -1.89
C THR A 111 -5.79 5.61 -0.55
N ILE A 112 -6.30 6.21 0.53
CA ILE A 112 -5.83 5.94 1.89
C ILE A 112 -5.91 4.45 2.22
N PHE A 113 -7.00 3.79 1.82
CA PHE A 113 -7.16 2.35 1.96
C PHE A 113 -5.98 1.59 1.35
N TRP A 114 -5.62 1.89 0.10
CA TRP A 114 -4.53 1.21 -0.59
C TRP A 114 -3.18 1.47 0.08
N LEU A 115 -2.96 2.69 0.56
CA LEU A 115 -1.76 3.04 1.33
C LEU A 115 -1.66 2.24 2.62
N MET A 116 -2.75 2.11 3.38
CA MET A 116 -2.79 1.32 4.62
C MET A 116 -2.51 -0.16 4.35
N VAL A 117 -3.12 -0.74 3.31
CA VAL A 117 -2.84 -2.13 2.90
C VAL A 117 -1.37 -2.31 2.53
N SER A 118 -0.81 -1.38 1.77
CA SER A 118 0.60 -1.43 1.36
C SER A 118 1.55 -1.33 2.56
N LEU A 119 1.30 -0.41 3.48
CA LEU A 119 2.06 -0.25 4.73
C LEU A 119 2.01 -1.51 5.60
N LYS A 120 0.84 -2.15 5.70
CA LYS A 120 0.68 -3.43 6.41
C LYS A 120 1.53 -4.54 5.79
N ARG A 121 1.56 -4.64 4.45
CA ARG A 121 2.31 -5.68 3.73
C ARG A 121 3.82 -5.53 3.86
N VAL A 122 4.31 -4.30 3.85
CA VAL A 122 5.75 -4.01 4.05
C VAL A 122 6.14 -3.93 5.53
N GLN A 123 5.21 -4.23 6.43
CA GLN A 123 5.41 -4.21 7.89
C GLN A 123 5.83 -2.84 8.45
N ALA A 124 5.40 -1.75 7.79
CA ALA A 124 5.56 -0.38 8.27
C ALA A 124 4.52 -0.07 9.36
N ALA A 125 4.60 -0.78 10.48
CA ALA A 125 3.59 -0.76 11.54
C ALA A 125 3.34 0.65 12.12
N ALA A 126 4.38 1.47 12.24
CA ALA A 126 4.24 2.82 12.76
C ALA A 126 3.49 3.75 11.78
N GLY A 127 3.75 3.61 10.47
CA GLY A 127 3.03 4.35 9.43
C GLY A 127 1.58 3.92 9.32
N LEU A 128 1.32 2.62 9.46
CA LEU A 128 -0.04 2.09 9.52
C LEU A 128 -0.79 2.63 10.74
N ALA A 129 -0.22 2.54 11.93
CA ALA A 129 -0.84 3.03 13.17
C ALA A 129 -1.14 4.54 13.13
N PHE A 130 -0.28 5.32 12.47
CA PHE A 130 -0.54 6.73 12.23
C PHE A 130 -1.79 6.96 11.37
N LEU A 131 -1.94 6.22 10.26
CA LEU A 131 -3.12 6.33 9.40
C LEU A 131 -4.38 5.80 10.09
N GLU A 132 -4.30 4.68 10.79
CA GLU A 132 -5.41 4.13 11.60
C GLU A 132 -5.92 5.18 12.59
N LYS A 133 -5.00 5.84 13.32
CA LYS A 133 -5.36 6.93 14.23
C LYS A 133 -5.93 8.16 13.51
N LYS A 134 -5.34 8.57 12.38
CA LYS A 134 -5.75 9.78 11.65
C LYS A 134 -7.14 9.64 11.00
N TYR A 135 -7.50 8.42 10.62
CA TYR A 135 -8.77 8.11 9.95
C TYR A 135 -9.76 7.35 10.85
N ASP A 136 -9.48 7.21 12.15
CA ASP A 136 -10.31 6.50 13.14
C ASP A 136 -10.71 5.07 12.68
N VAL A 137 -9.73 4.35 12.12
CA VAL A 137 -9.87 2.94 11.77
C VAL A 137 -9.36 2.11 12.96
N LYS A 138 -10.23 1.25 13.50
CA LYS A 138 -9.92 0.36 14.63
C LYS A 138 -9.76 -1.08 14.19
#